data_AF-A0A450WHG5-F1
#
_entry.id   AF-A0A450WHG5-F1
#
_cell.length_a   1.000
_cell.length_b   1.000
_cell.length_c   1.000
_cell.angle_alpha   90.00
_cell.angle_beta   90.00
_cell.angle_gamma   90.00
#
_symmetry.space_group_name_H-M   'P 1'
#
loop_
_entity.id
_entity.type
_entity.pdbx_description
1 polymer ?
#
loop_
_entity_poly.entity_id
_entity_poly.type
_entity_poly.pdbx_seq_one_letter_code
_entity_poly.pdbx_strand_id
1 'polypeptide(L)'
;MNYCERQLEQDLKDAYSVETLDQYRAHLREVLRHSRKTLQDYVDADDDSVPVPLPIVRDILSAEEDNRNTKEFIDNLRTKYSPSPQLALRAEDFDAFASKVLDSAIVADWDRCKTTCSECLANASGRQNGISYEILGYRKGIFSITFTYLPERKTDPKHVMVSKVTVTGGGVLNEPLKIKRNKILHRYNRTTQKFRRTDPKTDVAIRIDFKGREGLQLLVSDRRPEAGLPVGTVLSSILPWEEYANAANDTLSYDSRLNYWAPCDGREIEGSRLQERTNRARAPDLRGVFLRGLNQFADDKLGAALDKPRDPDPRDADGFQGDNPGAHGHVYYGGRAHDKSAIDYVHVEHTENGAWYSGDYQQTKERPTEKNPTGETRPKNVAVHYYIKIN
;
A
#
# COMPACT_ATOMS: atom_id res chain seq x y z
N MET A 1 20.40 13.48 -5.03
CA MET A 1 20.71 12.20 -4.40
C MET A 1 19.79 11.91 -3.25
N ASN A 2 18.92 10.92 -3.44
CA ASN A 2 18.16 10.31 -2.35
C ASN A 2 19.11 9.49 -1.43
N TYR A 3 18.61 8.99 -0.30
CA TYR A 3 19.42 8.23 0.66
C TYR A 3 20.06 6.97 0.04
N CYS A 4 19.33 6.26 -0.82
CA CYS A 4 19.85 5.06 -1.49
C CYS A 4 20.92 5.37 -2.53
N GLU A 5 20.82 6.52 -3.22
CA GLU A 5 21.88 6.99 -4.11
C GLU A 5 23.15 7.35 -3.34
N ARG A 6 23.04 7.83 -2.08
CA ARG A 6 24.23 8.07 -1.23
C ARG A 6 24.82 6.78 -0.65
N GLN A 7 23.98 5.81 -0.33
CA GLN A 7 24.47 4.50 0.10
C GLN A 7 25.20 3.82 -1.07
N LEU A 8 24.58 3.82 -2.25
CA LEU A 8 25.22 3.35 -3.47
C LEU A 8 26.53 4.10 -3.76
N GLU A 9 26.56 5.44 -3.63
CA GLU A 9 27.79 6.21 -3.77
C GLU A 9 28.91 5.75 -2.82
N GLN A 10 28.57 5.44 -1.56
CA GLN A 10 29.53 4.92 -0.59
C GLN A 10 30.02 3.52 -0.96
N ASP A 11 29.12 2.63 -1.37
CA ASP A 11 29.47 1.27 -1.77
C ASP A 11 30.35 1.28 -3.03
N LEU A 12 30.04 2.17 -3.99
CA LEU A 12 30.86 2.38 -5.19
C LEU A 12 32.21 3.01 -4.87
N LYS A 13 32.29 3.90 -3.87
CA LYS A 13 33.56 4.47 -3.42
C LYS A 13 34.47 3.40 -2.85
N ASP A 14 33.92 2.47 -2.08
CA ASP A 14 34.66 1.38 -1.48
C ASP A 14 35.07 0.34 -2.55
N ALA A 15 34.20 0.06 -3.53
CA ALA A 15 34.46 -0.90 -4.60
C ALA A 15 35.40 -0.38 -5.71
N TYR A 16 35.27 0.89 -6.11
CA TYR A 16 35.88 1.44 -7.32
C TYR A 16 36.72 2.70 -7.10
N SER A 17 36.85 3.18 -5.86
CA SER A 17 37.56 4.42 -5.53
C SER A 17 37.03 5.67 -6.25
N VAL A 18 35.75 5.68 -6.61
CA VAL A 18 35.06 6.86 -7.17
C VAL A 18 34.60 7.79 -6.04
N GLU A 19 34.72 9.10 -6.22
CA GLU A 19 34.35 10.07 -5.17
C GLU A 19 32.86 10.38 -5.13
N THR A 20 32.17 10.25 -6.27
CA THR A 20 30.74 10.56 -6.40
C THR A 20 30.02 9.59 -7.35
N LEU A 21 28.71 9.43 -7.18
CA LEU A 21 27.87 8.65 -8.09
C LEU A 21 27.83 9.25 -9.50
N ASP A 22 27.91 10.57 -9.62
CA ASP A 22 27.96 11.25 -10.94
C ASP A 22 29.27 10.95 -11.67
N GLN A 23 30.40 10.83 -10.94
CA GLN A 23 31.67 10.36 -11.51
C GLN A 23 31.56 8.91 -12.00
N TYR A 24 30.93 8.02 -11.23
CA TYR A 24 30.68 6.65 -11.67
C TYR A 24 29.80 6.59 -12.93
N ARG A 25 28.72 7.37 -12.99
CA ARG A 25 27.87 7.50 -14.19
C ARG A 25 28.66 8.00 -15.40
N ALA A 26 29.58 8.94 -15.21
CA ALA A 26 30.45 9.43 -16.27
C ALA A 26 31.41 8.34 -16.77
N HIS A 27 31.96 7.51 -15.87
CA HIS A 27 32.77 6.36 -16.25
C HIS A 27 31.99 5.31 -17.04
N LEU A 28 30.80 4.90 -16.59
CA LEU A 28 29.94 4.00 -17.36
C LEU A 28 29.61 4.57 -18.75
N ARG A 29 29.36 5.89 -18.80
CA ARG A 29 29.10 6.59 -20.05
C ARG A 29 30.28 6.55 -21.01
N GLU A 30 31.49 6.70 -20.49
CA GLU A 30 32.73 6.60 -21.26
C GLU A 30 32.95 5.18 -21.76
N VAL A 31 32.74 4.15 -20.93
CA VAL A 31 32.83 2.73 -21.36
C VAL A 31 31.93 2.45 -22.56
N LEU A 32 30.72 3.01 -22.59
CA LEU A 32 29.77 2.83 -23.69
C LEU A 32 30.24 3.42 -25.04
N ARG A 33 31.34 4.18 -25.08
CA ARG A 33 31.93 4.71 -26.32
C ARG A 33 32.90 3.72 -26.98
N HIS A 34 33.38 2.75 -26.22
CA HIS A 34 34.39 1.80 -26.65
C HIS A 34 33.76 0.46 -27.03
N SER A 35 34.35 -0.20 -28.02
CA SER A 35 33.95 -1.56 -28.37
C SER A 35 34.38 -2.55 -27.29
N ARG A 36 33.70 -3.68 -27.15
CA ARG A 36 34.13 -4.75 -26.22
C ARG A 36 35.58 -5.17 -26.46
N LYS A 37 36.01 -5.23 -27.72
CA LYS A 37 37.40 -5.56 -28.07
C LYS A 37 38.39 -4.51 -27.52
N THR A 38 38.08 -3.22 -27.72
CA THR A 38 38.90 -2.12 -27.20
C THR A 38 39.02 -2.17 -25.67
N LEU A 39 37.93 -2.49 -24.98
CA LEU A 39 37.92 -2.63 -23.52
C LEU A 39 38.71 -3.86 -23.06
N GLN A 40 38.68 -4.96 -23.81
CA GLN A 40 39.49 -6.14 -23.53
C GLN A 40 40.98 -5.84 -23.71
N ASP A 41 41.36 -5.22 -24.83
CA ASP A 41 42.74 -4.83 -25.11
C ASP A 41 43.27 -3.89 -24.01
N TYR A 42 42.43 -2.96 -23.51
CA TYR A 42 42.71 -2.09 -22.37
C TYR A 42 42.96 -2.87 -21.07
N VAL A 43 42.11 -3.85 -20.75
CA VAL A 43 42.27 -4.69 -19.55
C VAL A 43 43.50 -5.58 -19.64
N ASP A 44 43.82 -6.09 -20.83
CA ASP A 44 44.97 -6.96 -21.08
C ASP A 44 46.30 -6.18 -21.05
N ALA A 45 46.29 -4.93 -21.51
CA ALA A 45 47.44 -4.04 -21.50
C ALA A 45 47.71 -3.41 -20.12
N ASP A 46 46.69 -3.30 -19.26
CA ASP A 46 46.75 -2.63 -17.94
C ASP A 46 47.33 -1.21 -18.06
N ASP A 47 46.92 -0.48 -19.10
CA ASP A 47 47.40 0.85 -19.44
C ASP A 47 46.35 1.94 -19.14
N ASP A 48 46.64 3.20 -19.50
CA ASP A 48 45.73 4.34 -19.34
C ASP A 48 45.00 4.71 -20.66
N SER A 49 44.86 3.76 -21.60
CA SER A 49 44.27 4.05 -22.92
C SER A 49 42.78 4.38 -22.87
N VAL A 50 42.07 3.98 -21.80
CA VAL A 50 40.69 4.36 -21.50
C VAL A 50 40.63 5.11 -20.16
N PRO A 51 40.03 6.30 -20.08
CA PRO A 51 39.99 7.11 -18.85
C PRO A 51 38.87 6.65 -17.89
N VAL A 52 38.87 5.35 -17.58
CA VAL A 52 37.92 4.69 -16.67
C VAL A 52 38.70 3.74 -15.77
N PRO A 53 38.46 3.72 -14.44
CA PRO A 53 39.12 2.76 -13.55
C PRO A 53 39.01 1.31 -14.04
N LEU A 54 40.15 0.60 -14.13
CA LEU A 54 40.25 -0.80 -14.54
C LEU A 54 39.23 -1.74 -13.87
N PRO A 55 38.98 -1.65 -12.54
CA PRO A 55 37.98 -2.51 -11.89
C PRO A 55 36.57 -2.38 -12.48
N ILE A 56 36.17 -1.17 -12.89
CA ILE A 56 34.87 -0.94 -13.52
C ILE A 56 34.79 -1.65 -14.87
N VAL A 57 35.85 -1.58 -15.68
CA VAL A 57 35.88 -2.23 -16.99
C VAL A 57 35.91 -3.76 -16.86
N ARG A 58 36.65 -4.29 -15.88
CA ARG A 58 36.70 -5.74 -15.58
C ARG A 58 35.33 -6.29 -15.21
N ASP A 59 34.60 -5.63 -14.32
CA ASP A 59 33.26 -6.07 -13.92
C ASP A 59 32.27 -6.05 -15.08
N ILE A 60 32.36 -5.05 -15.97
CA ILE A 60 31.54 -4.97 -17.18
C ILE A 60 31.85 -6.14 -18.12
N LEU A 61 33.13 -6.40 -18.41
CA LEU A 61 33.53 -7.49 -19.31
C LEU A 61 33.14 -8.86 -18.74
N SER A 62 33.29 -9.07 -17.43
CA SER A 62 32.84 -10.28 -16.75
C SER A 62 31.32 -10.44 -16.89
N ALA A 63 30.54 -9.40 -16.61
CA ALA A 63 29.08 -9.44 -16.73
C ALA A 63 28.60 -9.71 -18.17
N GLU A 64 29.31 -9.22 -19.18
CA GLU A 64 29.05 -9.52 -20.60
C GLU A 64 29.40 -10.96 -20.98
N GLU A 65 30.40 -11.56 -20.35
CA GLU A 65 30.82 -12.95 -20.58
C GLU A 65 29.88 -13.94 -19.87
N ASP A 66 29.53 -13.63 -18.63
CA ASP A 66 28.70 -14.47 -17.76
C ASP A 66 27.23 -14.53 -18.22
N ASN A 67 26.74 -13.51 -18.93
CA ASN A 67 25.34 -13.43 -19.33
C ASN A 67 25.11 -12.80 -20.71
N ARG A 68 24.65 -13.62 -21.66
CA ARG A 68 24.31 -13.20 -23.03
C ARG A 68 23.27 -12.07 -23.08
N ASN A 69 22.27 -12.08 -22.21
CA ASN A 69 21.25 -11.02 -22.16
C ASN A 69 21.84 -9.71 -21.64
N THR A 70 22.81 -9.77 -20.73
CA THR A 70 23.55 -8.58 -20.26
C THR A 70 24.40 -8.01 -21.39
N LYS A 71 25.10 -8.85 -22.15
CA LYS A 71 25.85 -8.43 -23.33
C LYS A 71 24.97 -7.74 -24.37
N GLU A 72 23.86 -8.37 -24.76
CA GLU A 72 22.93 -7.78 -25.74
C GLU A 72 22.35 -6.45 -25.23
N PHE A 73 22.07 -6.34 -23.93
CA PHE A 73 21.64 -5.08 -23.31
C PHE A 73 22.72 -3.98 -23.39
N ILE A 74 23.98 -4.29 -23.05
CA ILE A 74 25.07 -3.32 -23.09
C ILE A 74 25.39 -2.91 -24.53
N ASP A 75 25.35 -3.83 -25.50
CA ASP A 75 25.52 -3.51 -26.93
C ASP A 75 24.42 -2.57 -27.45
N ASN A 76 23.18 -2.73 -26.98
CA ASN A 76 22.10 -1.79 -27.26
C ASN A 76 22.36 -0.40 -26.66
N LEU A 77 22.89 -0.34 -25.43
CA LEU A 77 23.30 0.93 -24.83
C LEU A 77 24.48 1.57 -25.58
N ARG A 78 25.48 0.80 -26.02
CA ARG A 78 26.58 1.31 -26.86
C ARG A 78 26.03 1.90 -28.15
N THR A 79 25.11 1.21 -28.82
CA THR A 79 24.44 1.70 -30.04
C THR A 79 23.66 2.99 -29.79
N LYS A 80 22.96 3.10 -28.66
CA LYS A 80 22.17 4.28 -28.27
C LYS A 80 23.03 5.49 -27.93
N TYR A 81 24.14 5.27 -27.23
CA TYR A 81 24.91 6.35 -26.61
C TYR A 81 26.19 6.69 -27.37
N SER A 82 26.88 5.75 -28.02
CA SER A 82 28.12 6.02 -28.76
C SER A 82 28.03 7.16 -29.78
N PRO A 83 26.93 7.30 -30.57
CA PRO A 83 26.79 8.40 -31.54
C PRO A 83 26.59 9.79 -30.94
N SER A 84 26.29 9.90 -29.64
CA SER A 84 25.95 11.17 -28.99
C SER A 84 26.74 11.37 -27.69
N PRO A 85 28.04 11.72 -27.76
CA PRO A 85 28.93 11.83 -26.59
C PRO A 85 28.41 12.78 -25.51
N GLN A 86 27.64 13.79 -25.89
CA GLN A 86 27.10 14.80 -24.98
C GLN A 86 25.82 14.34 -24.25
N LEU A 87 25.21 13.22 -24.68
CA LEU A 87 24.01 12.69 -24.05
C LEU A 87 24.38 11.99 -22.74
N ALA A 88 23.91 12.54 -21.61
CA ALA A 88 24.05 11.92 -20.30
C ALA A 88 23.30 10.59 -20.24
N LEU A 89 23.84 9.62 -19.48
CA LEU A 89 23.17 8.35 -19.22
C LEU A 89 21.88 8.62 -18.44
N ARG A 90 20.73 8.25 -19.00
CA ARG A 90 19.43 8.42 -18.34
C ARG A 90 19.36 7.56 -17.07
N ALA A 91 18.58 8.01 -16.08
CA ALA A 91 18.44 7.30 -14.80
C ALA A 91 17.96 5.85 -14.98
N GLU A 92 16.98 5.61 -15.86
CA GLU A 92 16.46 4.26 -16.15
C GLU A 92 17.53 3.34 -16.76
N ASP A 93 18.32 3.86 -17.70
CA ASP A 93 19.40 3.11 -18.34
C ASP A 93 20.54 2.86 -17.35
N PHE A 94 20.83 3.83 -16.47
CA PHE A 94 21.79 3.68 -15.38
C PHE A 94 21.35 2.59 -14.40
N ASP A 95 20.11 2.62 -13.93
CA ASP A 95 19.59 1.64 -12.97
C ASP A 95 19.65 0.22 -13.55
N ALA A 96 19.22 0.06 -14.81
CA ALA A 96 19.27 -1.23 -15.49
C ALA A 96 20.71 -1.69 -15.76
N PHE A 97 21.63 -0.79 -16.13
CA PHE A 97 23.05 -1.11 -16.30
C PHE A 97 23.65 -1.55 -14.96
N ALA A 98 23.54 -0.72 -13.93
CA ALA A 98 24.10 -0.98 -12.62
C ALA A 98 23.58 -2.30 -12.02
N SER A 99 22.28 -2.61 -12.16
CA SER A 99 21.71 -3.88 -11.68
C SER A 99 22.28 -5.15 -12.35
N LYS A 100 22.89 -5.00 -13.53
CA LYS A 100 23.43 -6.12 -14.32
C LYS A 100 24.94 -6.30 -14.18
N VAL A 101 25.63 -5.28 -13.69
CA VAL A 101 27.10 -5.21 -13.70
C VAL A 101 27.68 -5.12 -12.30
N LEU A 102 27.02 -4.41 -11.39
CA LEU A 102 27.51 -4.30 -10.02
C LEU A 102 27.46 -5.65 -9.31
N ASP A 103 28.35 -5.80 -8.32
CA ASP A 103 28.34 -6.94 -7.43
C ASP A 103 26.93 -7.19 -6.85
N SER A 104 26.56 -8.46 -6.79
CA SER A 104 25.22 -8.88 -6.37
C SER A 104 24.86 -8.43 -4.96
N ALA A 105 25.82 -8.26 -4.05
CA ALA A 105 25.58 -7.73 -2.71
C ALA A 105 25.30 -6.22 -2.75
N ILE A 106 26.05 -5.46 -3.56
CA ILE A 106 25.81 -4.02 -3.78
C ILE A 106 24.42 -3.81 -4.41
N VAL A 107 24.06 -4.61 -5.42
CA VAL A 107 22.72 -4.56 -6.04
C VAL A 107 21.65 -4.93 -5.02
N ALA A 108 21.84 -6.01 -4.25
CA ALA A 108 20.88 -6.43 -3.24
C ALA A 108 20.71 -5.40 -2.13
N ASP A 109 21.77 -4.73 -1.70
CA ASP A 109 21.71 -3.67 -0.68
C ASP A 109 21.10 -2.38 -1.24
N TRP A 110 21.36 -2.06 -2.50
CA TRP A 110 20.72 -0.93 -3.18
C TRP A 110 19.22 -1.20 -3.43
N ASP A 111 18.84 -2.39 -3.88
CA ASP A 111 17.45 -2.81 -4.06
C ASP A 111 16.72 -2.94 -2.72
N ARG A 112 17.38 -3.50 -1.71
CA ARG A 112 16.87 -3.51 -0.33
C ARG A 112 16.75 -2.10 0.19
N CYS A 113 17.66 -1.18 -0.12
CA CYS A 113 17.51 0.22 0.25
C CYS A 113 16.31 0.83 -0.46
N LYS A 114 16.14 0.61 -1.77
CA LYS A 114 14.99 1.12 -2.54
C LYS A 114 13.67 0.56 -2.02
N THR A 115 13.65 -0.72 -1.63
CA THR A 115 12.50 -1.42 -1.03
C THR A 115 12.24 -0.97 0.40
N THR A 116 13.29 -0.89 1.22
CA THR A 116 13.22 -0.38 2.60
C THR A 116 12.87 1.10 2.61
N CYS A 117 13.24 1.89 1.59
CA CYS A 117 12.88 3.30 1.48
C CYS A 117 11.52 3.53 0.80
N SER A 118 10.99 2.59 0.01
CA SER A 118 9.56 2.62 -0.37
C SER A 118 8.65 2.21 0.80
N GLU A 119 9.19 1.47 1.76
CA GLU A 119 8.48 0.99 2.95
C GLU A 119 8.77 1.79 4.24
N CYS A 120 9.87 2.54 4.32
CA CYS A 120 10.22 3.43 5.43
C CYS A 120 9.98 4.88 5.03
N LEU A 121 8.78 5.37 5.34
CA LEU A 121 8.34 6.74 5.04
C LEU A 121 8.38 7.02 3.53
N ALA A 122 7.30 7.59 3.00
CA ALA A 122 7.34 8.14 1.66
C ALA A 122 8.64 8.93 1.40
N ASN A 123 9.01 9.06 0.13
CA ASN A 123 9.61 10.29 -0.37
C ASN A 123 8.70 11.50 0.00
N ALA A 124 8.56 11.83 1.29
CA ALA A 124 7.89 13.01 1.81
C ALA A 124 8.85 14.17 1.64
N SER A 125 9.24 14.37 0.38
CA SER A 125 9.61 15.67 -0.09
C SER A 125 8.34 16.42 -0.39
N GLY A 126 8.28 17.67 0.02
CA GLY A 126 7.12 18.50 -0.21
C GLY A 126 7.54 19.94 -0.31
N ARG A 127 6.58 20.78 -0.63
CA ARG A 127 6.76 22.22 -0.64
C ARG A 127 5.57 22.86 0.03
N GLN A 128 5.85 23.68 1.02
CA GLN A 128 4.84 24.49 1.68
C GLN A 128 5.42 25.87 1.94
N ASN A 129 4.67 26.90 1.57
CA ASN A 129 4.98 28.30 1.87
C ASN A 129 6.38 28.72 1.44
N GLY A 130 6.84 28.27 0.27
CA GLY A 130 8.16 28.55 -0.28
C GLY A 130 9.30 27.74 0.36
N ILE A 131 9.02 26.76 1.21
CA ILE A 131 10.02 25.85 1.77
C ILE A 131 9.84 24.48 1.14
N SER A 132 10.84 24.04 0.38
CA SER A 132 10.97 22.63 0.03
C SER A 132 11.62 21.89 1.20
N TYR A 133 11.09 20.75 1.58
CA TYR A 133 11.68 19.89 2.59
C TYR A 133 11.89 18.49 2.05
N GLU A 134 12.86 17.77 2.62
CA GLU A 134 13.18 16.39 2.29
C GLU A 134 13.50 15.65 3.60
N ILE A 135 12.73 14.61 3.92
CA ILE A 135 12.96 13.76 5.08
C ILE A 135 13.95 12.66 4.68
N LEU A 136 15.06 12.56 5.41
CA LEU A 136 16.13 11.59 5.21
C LEU A 136 16.09 10.55 6.33
N GLY A 137 16.34 9.31 5.95
CA GLY A 137 16.06 8.07 6.68
C GLY A 137 16.56 7.95 8.12
N TYR A 138 16.09 6.87 8.74
CA TYR A 138 16.13 6.59 10.18
C TYR A 138 17.30 5.68 10.57
N ARG A 139 18.14 6.10 11.51
CA ARG A 139 19.14 5.23 12.18
C ARG A 139 19.07 5.43 13.68
N LYS A 140 18.82 4.36 14.45
CA LYS A 140 18.79 4.36 15.93
C LYS A 140 17.90 5.45 16.54
N GLY A 141 16.68 5.66 16.04
CA GLY A 141 15.81 6.72 16.58
C GLY A 141 16.00 8.08 15.91
N ILE A 142 17.02 8.28 15.08
CA ILE A 142 17.37 9.60 14.53
C ILE A 142 17.02 9.67 13.05
N PHE A 143 16.29 10.70 12.66
CA PHE A 143 16.01 11.06 11.27
C PHE A 143 16.45 12.50 11.00
N SER A 144 16.62 12.86 9.73
CA SER A 144 17.02 14.23 9.37
C SER A 144 16.01 14.85 8.42
N ILE A 145 15.80 16.17 8.49
CA ILE A 145 15.03 16.91 7.50
C ILE A 145 15.89 18.00 6.91
N THR A 146 15.97 18.04 5.59
CA THR A 146 16.65 19.11 4.85
C THR A 146 15.62 20.11 4.35
N PHE A 147 15.75 21.37 4.77
CA PHE A 147 14.91 22.49 4.36
C PHE A 147 15.65 23.35 3.33
N THR A 148 14.96 23.71 2.26
CA THR A 148 15.47 24.58 1.20
C THR A 148 14.46 25.68 0.96
N TYR A 149 14.88 26.94 1.13
CA TYR A 149 14.01 28.06 0.82
C TYR A 149 13.98 28.31 -0.69
N LEU A 150 12.84 28.03 -1.30
CA LEU A 150 12.52 28.23 -2.70
C LEU A 150 11.39 29.27 -2.80
N PRO A 151 11.71 30.54 -3.04
CA PRO A 151 10.72 31.58 -3.33
C PRO A 151 9.76 31.14 -4.43
N GLU A 152 8.47 31.42 -4.24
CA GLU A 152 7.39 31.09 -5.18
C GLU A 152 7.01 32.30 -6.03
N ARG A 153 7.11 33.50 -5.47
CA ARG A 153 6.75 34.77 -6.13
C ARG A 153 7.98 35.64 -6.34
N LYS A 154 7.96 36.51 -7.36
CA LYS A 154 9.02 37.51 -7.57
C LYS A 154 9.17 38.49 -6.40
N THR A 155 8.10 38.70 -5.63
CA THR A 155 8.05 39.59 -4.46
C THR A 155 8.55 38.93 -3.18
N ASP A 156 8.84 37.63 -3.19
CA ASP A 156 9.27 36.91 -2.00
C ASP A 156 10.67 37.38 -1.55
N PRO A 157 10.92 37.47 -0.24
CA PRO A 157 12.18 37.98 0.28
C PRO A 157 13.34 37.07 -0.09
N LYS A 158 14.56 37.62 -0.19
CA LYS A 158 15.79 36.84 -0.48
C LYS A 158 16.13 35.82 0.62
N HIS A 159 15.57 36.00 1.82
CA HIS A 159 15.74 35.11 2.95
C HIS A 159 14.50 35.11 3.83
N VAL A 160 14.33 34.04 4.62
CA VAL A 160 13.32 33.98 5.68
C VAL A 160 13.99 33.71 7.02
N MET A 161 13.40 34.22 8.09
CA MET A 161 13.93 34.07 9.45
C MET A 161 12.99 33.22 10.28
N VAL A 162 13.53 32.16 10.88
CA VAL A 162 12.80 31.29 11.81
C VAL A 162 12.49 32.06 13.08
N SER A 163 11.21 32.20 13.42
CA SER A 163 10.75 32.83 14.66
C SER A 163 10.60 31.80 15.80
N LYS A 164 10.13 30.59 15.48
CA LYS A 164 9.93 29.50 16.44
C LYS A 164 10.07 28.15 15.76
N VAL A 165 10.57 27.17 16.51
CA VAL A 165 10.58 25.76 16.13
C VAL A 165 9.90 25.00 17.26
N THR A 166 8.86 24.26 16.94
CA THR A 166 8.10 23.44 17.89
C THR A 166 8.12 22.01 17.39
N VAL A 167 8.52 21.07 18.24
CA VAL A 167 8.44 19.63 17.98
C VAL A 167 7.56 19.04 19.07
N THR A 168 6.50 18.35 18.66
CA THR A 168 5.52 17.72 19.55
C THR A 168 5.25 16.29 19.12
N GLY A 169 4.64 15.49 19.99
CA GLY A 169 4.43 14.06 19.77
C GLY A 169 5.69 13.25 20.11
N GLY A 170 5.98 12.21 19.34
CA GLY A 170 7.02 11.21 19.64
C GLY A 170 8.45 11.64 19.31
N GLY A 171 8.79 12.93 19.32
CA GLY A 171 10.11 13.39 18.87
C GLY A 171 10.61 14.69 19.50
N VAL A 172 11.92 14.87 19.41
CA VAL A 172 12.66 16.05 19.89
C VAL A 172 13.72 16.48 18.88
N LEU A 173 14.18 17.72 18.98
CA LEU A 173 15.35 18.18 18.25
C LEU A 173 16.59 17.40 18.69
N ASN A 174 17.46 17.05 17.74
CA ASN A 174 18.73 16.37 18.01
C ASN A 174 19.91 17.29 17.69
N GLU A 175 20.89 17.34 18.57
CA GLU A 175 22.08 18.17 18.40
C GLU A 175 22.94 17.68 17.20
N PRO A 176 23.66 18.58 16.52
CA PRO A 176 23.69 20.03 16.71
C PRO A 176 22.45 20.75 16.14
N LEU A 177 21.90 21.73 16.86
CA LEU A 177 20.77 22.54 16.37
C LEU A 177 21.18 23.48 15.21
N LYS A 178 20.72 23.17 14.00
CA LYS A 178 20.89 23.97 12.78
C LYS A 178 19.66 24.83 12.46
N ILE A 179 18.48 24.41 12.90
CA ILE A 179 17.21 25.13 12.78
C ILE A 179 16.77 25.55 14.19
N LYS A 180 16.86 26.84 14.48
CA LYS A 180 16.50 27.46 15.77
C LYS A 180 15.98 28.87 15.56
N ARG A 181 15.39 29.48 16.60
CA ARG A 181 14.97 30.89 16.57
C ARG A 181 16.11 31.78 16.05
N ASN A 182 15.76 32.74 15.22
CA ASN A 182 16.64 33.66 14.49
C ASN A 182 17.54 33.02 13.42
N LYS A 183 17.39 31.73 13.11
CA LYS A 183 18.07 31.12 11.95
C LYS A 183 17.56 31.75 10.67
N ILE A 184 18.48 32.19 9.82
CA ILE A 184 18.19 32.70 8.47
C ILE A 184 18.31 31.55 7.47
N LEU A 185 17.27 31.36 6.67
CA LEU A 185 17.25 30.47 5.51
C LEU A 185 17.36 31.34 4.26
N HIS A 186 18.51 31.28 3.60
CA HIS A 186 18.74 31.99 2.34
C HIS A 186 18.12 31.22 1.18
N ARG A 187 17.69 31.95 0.16
CA ARG A 187 17.20 31.40 -1.09
C ARG A 187 18.18 30.35 -1.64
N TYR A 188 17.66 29.18 -2.01
CA TYR A 188 18.39 28.02 -2.55
C TYR A 188 19.38 27.34 -1.61
N ASN A 189 19.56 27.83 -0.38
CA ASN A 189 20.43 27.18 0.59
C ASN A 189 19.71 26.05 1.30
N ARG A 190 20.35 24.89 1.32
CA ARG A 190 19.91 23.70 2.05
C ARG A 190 20.34 23.83 3.52
N THR A 191 19.43 23.57 4.45
CA THR A 191 19.73 23.47 5.88
C THR A 191 19.16 22.17 6.42
N THR A 192 20.01 21.29 6.94
CA THR A 192 19.60 19.99 7.49
C THR A 192 19.56 20.03 9.01
N GLN A 193 18.43 19.63 9.60
CA GLN A 193 18.25 19.45 11.04
C GLN A 193 18.02 17.97 11.34
N LYS A 194 18.66 17.47 12.40
CA LYS A 194 18.43 16.12 12.92
C LYS A 194 17.35 16.16 14.00
N PHE A 195 16.54 15.11 14.05
CA PHE A 195 15.48 14.90 15.03
C PHE A 195 15.64 13.50 15.61
N ARG A 196 15.35 13.36 16.89
CA ARG A 196 15.37 12.07 17.59
C ARG A 196 13.94 11.72 17.97
N ARG A 197 13.45 10.56 17.54
CA ARG A 197 12.24 9.94 18.06
C ARG A 197 12.46 9.55 19.51
N THR A 198 11.56 10.00 20.37
CA THR A 198 11.46 9.57 21.77
C THR A 198 10.51 8.40 21.91
N ASP A 199 9.54 8.27 21.01
CA ASP A 199 8.63 7.14 20.92
C ASP A 199 8.52 6.71 19.44
N PRO A 200 8.88 5.46 19.10
CA PRO A 200 8.73 4.94 17.74
C PRO A 200 7.27 4.89 17.28
N LYS A 201 6.30 4.73 18.20
CA LYS A 201 4.88 4.53 17.88
C LYS A 201 4.05 5.82 17.86
N THR A 202 4.63 6.96 18.20
CA THR A 202 3.91 8.24 18.20
C THR A 202 4.42 9.11 17.05
N ASP A 203 3.51 9.68 16.26
CA ASP A 203 3.87 10.60 15.18
C ASP A 203 4.64 11.82 15.72
N VAL A 204 5.57 12.34 14.91
CA VAL A 204 6.33 13.55 15.23
C VAL A 204 5.78 14.71 14.44
N ALA A 205 5.18 15.68 15.12
CA ALA A 205 4.71 16.92 14.52
C ALA A 205 5.78 18.00 14.68
N ILE A 206 6.19 18.61 13.56
CA ILE A 206 7.23 19.64 13.51
C ILE A 206 6.61 20.90 12.92
N ARG A 207 6.64 21.99 13.68
CA ARG A 207 6.19 23.31 13.24
C ARG A 207 7.33 24.31 13.26
N ILE A 208 7.57 24.98 12.15
CA ILE A 208 8.56 26.05 12.00
C ILE A 208 7.81 27.33 11.63
N ASP A 209 7.74 28.28 12.54
CA ASP A 209 7.16 29.59 12.27
C ASP A 209 8.23 30.52 11.69
N PHE A 210 7.84 31.38 10.74
CA PHE A 210 8.71 32.40 10.16
C PHE A 210 8.24 33.80 10.57
N LYS A 211 9.19 34.75 10.66
CA LYS A 211 8.84 36.14 10.98
C LYS A 211 8.10 36.79 9.80
N GLY A 212 6.87 37.25 10.05
CA GLY A 212 6.08 38.03 9.09
C GLY A 212 5.50 37.25 7.92
N ARG A 213 5.44 35.91 7.99
CA ARG A 213 4.81 35.05 6.98
C ARG A 213 4.37 33.72 7.59
N GLU A 214 3.56 32.97 6.83
CA GLU A 214 3.16 31.62 7.22
C GLU A 214 4.36 30.68 7.35
N GLY A 215 4.29 29.81 8.36
CA GLY A 215 5.29 28.81 8.68
C GLY A 215 5.18 27.54 7.86
N LEU A 216 5.85 26.50 8.34
CA LEU A 216 5.83 25.14 7.83
C LEU A 216 5.29 24.21 8.92
N GLN A 217 4.44 23.26 8.57
CA GLN A 217 4.00 22.20 9.47
C GLN A 217 4.18 20.84 8.80
N LEU A 218 4.92 19.96 9.46
CA LEU A 218 5.25 18.62 8.98
C LEU A 218 4.75 17.59 9.98
N LEU A 219 4.21 16.49 9.47
CA LEU A 219 3.95 15.29 10.24
C LEU A 219 4.88 14.19 9.75
N VAL A 220 5.68 13.63 10.65
CA VAL A 220 6.59 12.52 10.38
C VAL A 220 6.03 11.30 11.10
N SER A 221 5.47 10.38 10.33
CA SER A 221 4.82 9.16 10.82
C SER A 221 5.64 7.93 10.44
N ASP A 222 5.70 6.92 11.31
CA ASP A 222 6.23 5.59 10.95
C ASP A 222 5.27 4.81 10.05
N ARG A 223 4.03 5.29 9.88
CA ARG A 223 3.02 4.66 9.03
C ARG A 223 3.37 4.80 7.55
N ARG A 224 3.05 3.76 6.80
CA ARG A 224 3.16 3.78 5.34
C ARG A 224 2.21 4.83 4.72
N PRO A 225 2.63 5.60 3.69
CA PRO A 225 1.76 6.58 3.01
C PRO A 225 0.57 5.91 2.33
N GLU A 226 -0.60 6.58 2.29
CA GLU A 226 -1.81 6.01 1.68
C GLU A 226 -1.57 5.93 0.17
N ALA A 227 -1.54 4.72 -0.40
CA ALA A 227 -1.31 4.51 -1.83
C ALA A 227 -2.34 3.55 -2.42
N GLY A 228 -2.93 3.88 -3.57
CA GLY A 228 -3.95 3.05 -4.23
C GLY A 228 -5.37 3.32 -3.73
N LEU A 229 -6.13 2.26 -3.44
CA LEU A 229 -7.54 2.33 -3.01
C LEU A 229 -7.72 3.13 -1.71
N PRO A 230 -8.88 3.74 -1.44
CA PRO A 230 -9.09 4.49 -0.19
C PRO A 230 -9.13 3.56 1.04
N VAL A 231 -8.65 4.04 2.19
CA VAL A 231 -8.83 3.36 3.49
C VAL A 231 -10.31 3.06 3.75
N GLY A 232 -10.60 1.85 4.22
CA GLY A 232 -11.96 1.32 4.41
C GLY A 232 -12.49 0.51 3.23
N THR A 233 -11.76 0.43 2.12
CA THR A 233 -12.13 -0.43 0.99
C THR A 233 -12.10 -1.90 1.40
N VAL A 234 -13.20 -2.62 1.18
CA VAL A 234 -13.28 -4.07 1.35
C VAL A 234 -13.19 -4.75 -0.02
N LEU A 235 -12.32 -5.76 -0.14
CA LEU A 235 -12.17 -6.59 -1.34
C LEU A 235 -12.41 -8.05 -1.01
N SER A 236 -12.94 -8.78 -1.98
CA SER A 236 -13.05 -10.24 -1.95
C SER A 236 -11.88 -10.88 -2.71
N SER A 237 -11.34 -11.98 -2.20
CA SER A 237 -10.28 -12.74 -2.84
C SER A 237 -10.38 -14.24 -2.52
N ILE A 238 -9.97 -15.08 -3.46
CA ILE A 238 -9.85 -16.53 -3.24
C ILE A 238 -8.56 -16.89 -2.52
N LEU A 239 -7.56 -16.01 -2.50
CA LEU A 239 -6.26 -16.24 -1.88
C LEU A 239 -6.38 -16.14 -0.35
N PRO A 240 -5.72 -17.04 0.43
CA PRO A 240 -5.56 -16.88 1.87
C PRO A 240 -4.67 -15.68 2.22
N TRP A 241 -4.62 -15.30 3.50
CA TRP A 241 -3.99 -14.05 3.93
C TRP A 241 -2.53 -13.94 3.51
N GLU A 242 -1.73 -14.99 3.72
CA GLU A 242 -0.30 -14.98 3.41
C GLU A 242 -0.04 -14.76 1.92
N GLU A 243 -0.81 -15.43 1.07
CA GLU A 243 -0.72 -15.28 -0.39
C GLU A 243 -1.21 -13.92 -0.87
N TYR A 244 -2.32 -13.43 -0.30
CA TYR A 244 -2.86 -12.12 -0.62
C TYR A 244 -1.90 -11.00 -0.21
N ALA A 245 -1.37 -11.05 1.01
CA ALA A 245 -0.42 -10.09 1.53
C ALA A 245 0.84 -10.04 0.65
N ASN A 246 1.36 -11.19 0.24
CA ASN A 246 2.47 -11.25 -0.70
C ASN A 246 2.12 -10.63 -2.07
N ALA A 247 0.96 -10.97 -2.64
CA ALA A 247 0.51 -10.41 -3.91
C ALA A 247 0.24 -8.90 -3.86
N ALA A 248 -0.21 -8.39 -2.70
CA ALA A 248 -0.45 -6.98 -2.43
C ALA A 248 0.83 -6.21 -2.04
N ASN A 249 1.99 -6.87 -2.03
CA ASN A 249 3.27 -6.33 -1.55
C ASN A 249 3.19 -5.78 -0.11
N ASP A 250 2.44 -6.49 0.74
CA ASP A 250 2.23 -6.24 2.16
C ASP A 250 2.90 -7.34 3.00
N THR A 251 4.18 -7.57 2.72
CA THR A 251 4.96 -8.76 3.16
C THR A 251 5.45 -8.71 4.61
N LEU A 252 5.23 -7.60 5.32
CA LEU A 252 5.61 -7.48 6.73
C LEU A 252 4.73 -8.37 7.60
N SER A 253 5.30 -8.87 8.70
CA SER A 253 4.50 -9.50 9.76
C SER A 253 3.39 -8.55 10.20
N TYR A 254 2.20 -9.10 10.41
CA TYR A 254 1.00 -8.29 10.65
C TYR A 254 1.18 -7.35 11.86
N ASP A 255 1.15 -6.06 11.60
CA ASP A 255 1.08 -4.93 12.51
C ASP A 255 0.11 -3.91 11.90
N SER A 256 -0.99 -3.63 12.63
CA SER A 256 -2.06 -2.74 12.19
C SER A 256 -1.60 -1.32 11.86
N ARG A 257 -0.42 -0.91 12.29
CA ARG A 257 0.16 0.41 11.97
C ARG A 257 0.95 0.43 10.67
N LEU A 258 1.40 -0.73 10.22
CA LEU A 258 2.34 -0.86 9.10
C LEU A 258 1.68 -1.49 7.87
N ASN A 259 0.85 -2.50 8.06
CA ASN A 259 0.20 -3.19 6.95
C ASN A 259 -0.88 -2.33 6.30
N TYR A 260 -0.99 -2.41 4.97
CA TYR A 260 -2.05 -1.74 4.24
C TYR A 260 -3.38 -2.47 4.39
N TRP A 261 -3.35 -3.79 4.50
CA TRP A 261 -4.53 -4.64 4.51
C TRP A 261 -4.66 -5.43 5.81
N ALA A 262 -5.90 -5.77 6.15
CA ALA A 262 -6.23 -6.69 7.21
C ALA A 262 -7.34 -7.66 6.76
N PRO A 263 -7.27 -8.95 7.14
CA PRO A 263 -8.40 -9.87 7.04
C PRO A 263 -9.61 -9.37 7.84
N CYS A 264 -10.79 -9.55 7.25
CA CYS A 264 -12.06 -9.24 7.89
C CYS A 264 -12.53 -10.42 8.77
N ASP A 265 -11.76 -10.72 9.81
CA ASP A 265 -12.00 -11.82 10.74
C ASP A 265 -12.15 -11.35 12.20
N GLY A 266 -12.38 -10.05 12.41
CA GLY A 266 -12.53 -9.45 13.73
C GLY A 266 -11.22 -9.09 14.45
N ARG A 267 -10.06 -9.24 13.79
CA ARG A 267 -8.75 -8.90 14.38
C ARG A 267 -8.60 -7.42 14.72
N GLU A 268 -7.62 -7.13 15.56
CA GLU A 268 -7.30 -5.78 16.00
C GLU A 268 -6.65 -4.96 14.87
N ILE A 269 -7.09 -3.70 14.78
CA ILE A 269 -6.60 -2.68 13.84
C ILE A 269 -6.24 -1.38 14.58
N GLU A 270 -5.99 -1.46 15.88
CA GLU A 270 -5.66 -0.29 16.71
C GLU A 270 -4.41 0.41 16.17
N GLY A 271 -4.49 1.74 16.07
CA GLY A 271 -3.41 2.56 15.53
C GLY A 271 -3.32 2.62 14.01
N SER A 272 -4.21 1.94 13.27
CA SER A 272 -4.40 2.09 11.83
C SER A 272 -5.13 3.39 11.47
N ARG A 273 -5.03 3.85 10.21
CA ARG A 273 -5.82 4.99 9.72
C ARG A 273 -7.32 4.72 9.71
N LEU A 274 -7.73 3.47 9.48
CA LEU A 274 -9.14 3.11 9.54
C LEU A 274 -9.73 3.31 10.94
N GLN A 275 -8.98 2.92 11.97
CA GLN A 275 -9.38 3.14 13.36
C GLN A 275 -9.51 4.63 13.68
N GLU A 276 -8.60 5.48 13.20
CA GLU A 276 -8.70 6.94 13.40
C GLU A 276 -9.93 7.56 12.75
N ARG A 277 -10.34 7.06 11.57
CA ARG A 277 -11.49 7.59 10.84
C ARG A 277 -12.84 7.10 11.38
N THR A 278 -12.87 5.88 11.92
CA THR A 278 -14.14 5.22 12.31
C THR A 278 -14.30 5.08 13.82
N ASN A 279 -13.24 5.34 14.60
CA ASN A 279 -13.12 5.02 16.02
C ASN A 279 -13.30 3.52 16.35
N ARG A 280 -13.19 2.61 15.37
CA ARG A 280 -13.29 1.16 15.57
C ARG A 280 -11.91 0.53 15.67
N ALA A 281 -11.64 -0.15 16.78
CA ALA A 281 -10.35 -0.78 17.03
C ALA A 281 -10.20 -2.18 16.42
N ARG A 282 -11.26 -2.71 15.79
CA ARG A 282 -11.27 -4.04 15.17
C ARG A 282 -11.75 -3.98 13.72
N ALA A 283 -11.18 -4.83 12.88
CA ALA A 283 -11.71 -5.09 11.56
C ALA A 283 -13.11 -5.72 11.66
N PRO A 284 -13.98 -5.54 10.65
CA PRO A 284 -15.24 -6.26 10.58
C PRO A 284 -14.97 -7.77 10.55
N ASP A 285 -15.86 -8.58 11.14
CA ASP A 285 -15.84 -10.04 10.96
C ASP A 285 -16.86 -10.42 9.89
N LEU A 286 -16.36 -10.67 8.68
CA LEU A 286 -17.19 -10.95 7.51
C LEU A 286 -17.23 -12.44 7.16
N ARG A 287 -16.81 -13.32 8.07
CA ARG A 287 -16.86 -14.77 7.84
C ARG A 287 -18.30 -15.27 7.89
N GLY A 288 -18.76 -15.84 6.78
CA GLY A 288 -20.09 -16.44 6.69
C GLY A 288 -21.25 -15.44 6.63
N VAL A 289 -20.97 -14.15 6.38
CA VAL A 289 -22.00 -13.12 6.26
C VAL A 289 -22.18 -12.67 4.81
N PHE A 290 -23.38 -12.22 4.46
CA PHE A 290 -23.63 -11.54 3.20
C PHE A 290 -23.44 -10.03 3.35
N LEU A 291 -22.91 -9.40 2.30
CA LEU A 291 -22.80 -7.95 2.23
C LEU A 291 -24.07 -7.35 1.62
N ARG A 292 -24.49 -6.19 2.15
CA ARG A 292 -25.61 -5.40 1.64
C ARG A 292 -25.21 -3.94 1.53
N GLY A 293 -25.71 -3.26 0.50
CA GLY A 293 -25.54 -1.81 0.35
C GLY A 293 -26.46 -1.04 1.30
N LEU A 294 -25.95 0.04 1.88
CA LEU A 294 -26.73 0.97 2.70
C LEU A 294 -27.60 1.89 1.81
N ASN A 295 -28.76 2.33 2.32
CA ASN A 295 -29.64 3.28 1.60
C ASN A 295 -29.15 4.74 1.64
N GLN A 296 -27.93 5.02 2.11
CA GLN A 296 -27.49 6.36 2.51
C GLN A 296 -27.17 7.32 1.35
N PHE A 297 -27.21 6.85 0.09
CA PHE A 297 -26.92 7.66 -1.10
C PHE A 297 -28.18 8.07 -1.88
N ALA A 298 -29.37 7.74 -1.37
CA ALA A 298 -30.64 8.00 -2.04
C ALA A 298 -31.25 9.39 -1.73
N ASP A 299 -30.69 10.13 -0.76
CA ASP A 299 -31.20 11.45 -0.34
C ASP A 299 -30.76 12.61 -1.27
N ASP A 300 -29.94 12.31 -2.27
CA ASP A 300 -29.25 13.29 -3.12
C ASP A 300 -30.12 13.79 -4.29
N LYS A 301 -31.39 14.18 -4.09
CA LYS A 301 -32.22 14.96 -5.06
C LYS A 301 -32.13 14.56 -6.55
N LEU A 302 -31.77 13.33 -6.89
CA LEU A 302 -31.79 12.80 -8.24
C LEU A 302 -33.17 12.18 -8.41
N GLY A 303 -33.99 12.83 -9.23
CA GLY A 303 -35.41 12.57 -9.36
C GLY A 303 -35.75 11.08 -9.51
N ALA A 304 -36.84 10.70 -8.82
CA ALA A 304 -37.31 9.33 -8.57
C ALA A 304 -36.49 8.58 -7.52
N ALA A 305 -36.65 8.99 -6.25
CA ALA A 305 -36.54 8.03 -5.16
C ALA A 305 -37.41 6.81 -5.52
N LEU A 306 -36.83 5.61 -5.53
CA LEU A 306 -37.64 4.39 -5.56
C LEU A 306 -38.68 4.50 -4.45
N ASP A 307 -39.96 4.32 -4.75
CA ASP A 307 -41.09 4.52 -3.82
C ASP A 307 -40.94 3.75 -2.50
N LYS A 308 -40.01 2.78 -2.42
CA LYS A 308 -39.60 2.09 -1.20
C LYS A 308 -38.08 1.82 -1.21
N PRO A 309 -37.38 2.05 -0.08
CA PRO A 309 -35.98 1.65 0.06
C PRO A 309 -35.84 0.12 -0.05
N ARG A 310 -34.74 -0.35 -0.66
CA ARG A 310 -34.50 -1.79 -0.84
C ARG A 310 -34.06 -2.48 0.46
N ASP A 311 -33.42 -1.74 1.36
CA ASP A 311 -33.23 -2.17 2.74
C ASP A 311 -34.30 -1.49 3.62
N PRO A 312 -35.17 -2.23 4.32
CA PRO A 312 -36.29 -1.64 5.04
C PRO A 312 -35.89 -0.84 6.29
N ASP A 313 -34.71 -1.09 6.85
CA ASP A 313 -34.27 -0.50 8.13
C ASP A 313 -33.05 0.41 7.94
N PRO A 314 -32.96 1.53 8.69
CA PRO A 314 -31.71 2.30 8.78
C PRO A 314 -30.63 1.47 9.46
N ARG A 315 -29.40 1.51 8.92
CA ARG A 315 -28.25 0.74 9.42
C ARG A 315 -26.97 1.56 9.41
N ASP A 316 -26.08 1.19 10.31
CA ASP A 316 -24.69 1.63 10.30
C ASP A 316 -23.85 0.75 9.37
N ALA A 317 -22.80 1.32 8.80
CA ALA A 317 -21.77 0.54 8.11
C ALA A 317 -21.17 -0.50 9.07
N ASP A 318 -21.00 -1.74 8.59
CA ASP A 318 -20.53 -2.88 9.40
C ASP A 318 -21.46 -3.23 10.59
N GLY A 319 -22.76 -2.94 10.46
CA GLY A 319 -23.79 -3.47 11.35
C GLY A 319 -24.19 -4.90 10.96
N PHE A 320 -24.16 -5.84 11.90
CA PHE A 320 -24.63 -7.21 11.68
C PHE A 320 -26.17 -7.27 11.66
N GLN A 321 -26.72 -7.95 10.67
CA GLN A 321 -28.14 -8.32 10.62
C GLN A 321 -28.27 -9.83 10.79
N GLY A 322 -29.03 -10.26 11.80
CA GLY A 322 -29.40 -11.66 11.94
C GLY A 322 -30.35 -12.13 10.82
N ASP A 323 -30.33 -13.43 10.55
CA ASP A 323 -31.21 -14.04 9.55
C ASP A 323 -32.69 -13.75 9.88
N ASN A 324 -33.44 -13.26 8.89
CA ASN A 324 -34.88 -13.06 9.00
C ASN A 324 -35.54 -13.45 7.67
N PRO A 325 -36.09 -14.67 7.54
CA PRO A 325 -36.78 -15.11 6.33
C PRO A 325 -38.10 -14.34 6.08
N GLY A 326 -38.50 -13.49 7.03
CA GLY A 326 -39.76 -12.76 6.99
C GLY A 326 -40.96 -13.65 7.28
N ALA A 327 -42.09 -13.02 7.57
CA ALA A 327 -43.35 -13.75 7.68
C ALA A 327 -43.86 -14.09 6.28
N HIS A 328 -44.09 -15.37 6.00
CA HIS A 328 -44.77 -15.82 4.80
C HIS A 328 -45.73 -16.97 5.14
N GLY A 329 -46.72 -17.20 4.29
CA GLY A 329 -47.73 -18.24 4.46
C GLY A 329 -47.68 -19.24 3.31
N HIS A 330 -47.88 -20.51 3.62
CA HIS A 330 -48.12 -21.53 2.62
C HIS A 330 -49.61 -21.86 2.55
N VAL A 331 -50.15 -21.90 1.33
CA VAL A 331 -51.48 -22.45 1.07
C VAL A 331 -51.29 -23.84 0.47
N TYR A 332 -51.75 -24.88 1.16
CA TYR A 332 -51.78 -26.23 0.62
C TYR A 332 -53.21 -26.68 0.37
N TYR A 333 -53.39 -27.41 -0.73
CA TYR A 333 -54.62 -28.13 -1.05
C TYR A 333 -54.41 -29.60 -0.72
N GLY A 334 -55.10 -30.10 0.31
CA GLY A 334 -55.20 -31.54 0.52
C GLY A 334 -55.97 -32.17 -0.64
N GLY A 335 -55.29 -32.97 -1.47
CA GLY A 335 -55.95 -33.76 -2.50
C GLY A 335 -56.94 -34.72 -1.85
N ARG A 336 -58.18 -34.75 -2.36
CA ARG A 336 -59.14 -35.80 -1.97
C ARG A 336 -58.52 -37.16 -2.25
N ALA A 337 -58.64 -38.09 -1.32
CA ALA A 337 -58.55 -39.50 -1.64
C ALA A 337 -59.78 -39.86 -2.51
N HIS A 338 -59.68 -39.63 -3.82
CA HIS A 338 -60.61 -40.27 -4.74
C HIS A 338 -60.45 -41.78 -4.58
N ASP A 339 -61.58 -42.47 -4.43
CA ASP A 339 -61.69 -43.94 -4.38
C ASP A 339 -61.31 -44.63 -3.05
N LYS A 340 -61.31 -43.92 -1.92
CA LYS A 340 -61.16 -44.54 -0.59
C LYS A 340 -62.39 -44.36 0.27
N SER A 341 -62.97 -45.47 0.72
CA SER A 341 -64.10 -45.51 1.65
C SER A 341 -63.63 -45.13 3.06
N ALA A 342 -64.34 -44.22 3.73
CA ALA A 342 -64.10 -43.89 5.13
C ALA A 342 -64.48 -45.07 6.03
N ILE A 343 -63.57 -45.51 6.91
CA ILE A 343 -63.90 -46.51 7.93
C ILE A 343 -64.46 -45.78 9.14
N ASP A 344 -65.77 -45.91 9.37
CA ASP A 344 -66.42 -45.50 10.62
C ASP A 344 -66.02 -46.49 11.73
N TYR A 345 -65.94 -46.01 12.97
CA TYR A 345 -65.32 -46.65 14.15
C TYR A 345 -66.04 -47.92 14.68
N VAL A 346 -66.47 -48.82 13.79
CA VAL A 346 -67.18 -50.06 14.15
C VAL A 346 -66.39 -51.22 13.59
N HIS A 347 -65.61 -51.86 14.48
CA HIS A 347 -64.88 -53.12 14.33
C HIS A 347 -64.92 -53.77 12.93
N VAL A 348 -63.87 -53.52 12.14
CA VAL A 348 -63.58 -54.33 10.97
C VAL A 348 -62.23 -55.00 11.20
N GLU A 349 -62.27 -56.30 11.51
CA GLU A 349 -61.09 -57.17 11.38
C GLU A 349 -60.75 -57.25 9.89
N HIS A 350 -59.55 -56.76 9.55
CA HIS A 350 -58.88 -56.91 8.26
C HIS A 350 -59.64 -56.47 7.00
N THR A 351 -59.31 -55.27 6.51
CA THR A 351 -59.39 -55.00 5.07
C THR A 351 -58.03 -54.53 4.55
N GLU A 352 -57.54 -55.31 3.59
CA GLU A 352 -56.35 -55.09 2.78
C GLU A 352 -56.44 -53.73 2.06
N ASN A 353 -55.33 -52.98 2.09
CA ASN A 353 -54.95 -51.89 1.19
C ASN A 353 -56.06 -50.91 0.76
N GLY A 354 -56.29 -49.85 1.56
CA GLY A 354 -57.04 -48.69 1.06
C GLY A 354 -57.77 -47.83 2.07
N ALA A 355 -57.70 -48.11 3.36
CA ALA A 355 -58.45 -47.38 4.37
C ALA A 355 -57.86 -45.99 4.70
N TRP A 356 -58.72 -44.99 4.88
CA TRP A 356 -58.40 -43.69 5.48
C TRP A 356 -59.24 -43.52 6.76
N TYR A 357 -58.65 -43.00 7.83
CA TYR A 357 -59.34 -42.84 9.11
C TYR A 357 -60.45 -41.79 8.99
N SER A 358 -61.69 -42.15 9.34
CA SER A 358 -62.77 -41.18 9.48
C SER A 358 -62.45 -40.24 10.65
N GLY A 359 -62.20 -38.97 10.33
CA GLY A 359 -61.74 -37.97 11.29
C GLY A 359 -60.88 -36.88 10.66
N ASP A 360 -60.25 -37.16 9.51
CA ASP A 360 -59.63 -36.13 8.69
C ASP A 360 -60.73 -35.29 8.04
N TYR A 361 -61.12 -34.23 8.75
CA TYR A 361 -61.98 -33.18 8.23
C TYR A 361 -61.43 -32.70 6.88
N GLN A 362 -62.34 -32.56 5.91
CA GLN A 362 -62.11 -31.81 4.68
C GLN A 362 -61.21 -30.60 4.98
N GLN A 363 -59.97 -30.62 4.49
CA GLN A 363 -59.10 -29.46 4.53
C GLN A 363 -59.58 -28.47 3.45
N THR A 364 -60.79 -27.94 3.62
CA THR A 364 -61.43 -26.94 2.75
C THR A 364 -61.04 -25.51 3.10
N LYS A 365 -60.22 -25.34 4.12
CA LYS A 365 -59.75 -24.04 4.58
C LYS A 365 -58.23 -24.00 4.52
N GLU A 366 -57.74 -22.92 3.92
CA GLU A 366 -56.33 -22.54 3.99
C GLU A 366 -55.89 -22.57 5.46
N ARG A 367 -54.84 -23.34 5.76
CA ARG A 367 -54.24 -23.36 7.09
C ARG A 367 -52.85 -22.72 6.97
N PRO A 368 -52.59 -21.59 7.65
CA PRO A 368 -51.25 -21.06 7.70
C PRO A 368 -50.33 -22.09 8.37
N THR A 369 -49.12 -22.24 7.85
CA THR A 369 -48.06 -22.93 8.57
C THR A 369 -47.78 -22.18 9.87
N GLU A 370 -47.65 -22.91 10.97
CA GLU A 370 -47.19 -22.30 12.22
C GLU A 370 -45.76 -21.76 12.05
N LYS A 371 -45.50 -20.65 12.75
CA LYS A 371 -44.29 -19.82 12.75
C LYS A 371 -43.01 -20.58 12.36
N ASN A 372 -42.40 -20.14 11.25
CA ASN A 372 -41.08 -20.55 10.75
C ASN A 372 -41.02 -22.01 10.24
N PRO A 373 -41.55 -22.31 9.04
CA PRO A 373 -41.43 -23.63 8.46
C PRO A 373 -39.94 -24.00 8.27
N THR A 374 -39.53 -25.13 8.86
CA THR A 374 -38.20 -25.70 8.64
C THR A 374 -38.14 -26.32 7.25
N GLY A 375 -37.19 -25.90 6.40
CA GLY A 375 -37.03 -26.46 5.05
C GLY A 375 -36.60 -25.47 3.97
N GLU A 376 -36.48 -24.18 4.28
CA GLU A 376 -35.86 -23.23 3.36
C GLU A 376 -34.42 -23.63 3.06
N THR A 377 -34.14 -23.88 1.78
CA THR A 377 -32.80 -24.25 1.35
C THR A 377 -31.92 -23.01 1.34
N ARG A 378 -30.76 -23.08 1.98
CA ARG A 378 -29.79 -21.98 1.94
C ARG A 378 -29.41 -21.69 0.48
N PRO A 379 -29.26 -20.40 0.09
CA PRO A 379 -28.72 -20.07 -1.22
C PRO A 379 -27.39 -20.78 -1.46
N LYS A 380 -27.18 -21.32 -2.67
CA LYS A 380 -25.86 -21.81 -3.07
C LYS A 380 -24.92 -20.61 -3.20
N ASN A 381 -23.84 -20.58 -2.44
CA ASN A 381 -22.85 -19.51 -2.45
C ASN A 381 -21.43 -20.06 -2.63
N VAL A 382 -20.54 -19.20 -3.11
CA VAL A 382 -19.10 -19.45 -3.16
C VAL A 382 -18.45 -18.65 -2.05
N ALA A 383 -17.62 -19.32 -1.23
CA ALA A 383 -16.88 -18.66 -0.16
C ALA A 383 -15.62 -17.99 -0.69
N VAL A 384 -15.37 -16.77 -0.21
CA VAL A 384 -14.18 -15.97 -0.50
C VAL A 384 -13.68 -15.34 0.80
N HIS A 385 -12.40 -15.00 0.85
CA HIS A 385 -11.83 -14.21 1.93
C HIS A 385 -12.13 -12.73 1.68
N TYR A 386 -12.43 -11.99 2.74
CA TYR A 386 -12.58 -10.54 2.70
C TYR A 386 -11.37 -9.87 3.35
N TYR A 387 -10.83 -8.87 2.67
CA TYR A 387 -9.73 -8.03 3.16
C TYR A 387 -10.18 -6.57 3.15
N ILE A 388 -9.86 -5.84 4.21
CA ILE A 388 -10.15 -4.41 4.34
C ILE A 388 -8.84 -3.63 4.33
N LYS A 389 -8.84 -2.51 3.63
CA LYS A 389 -7.72 -1.58 3.65
C LYS A 389 -7.72 -0.74 4.93
N ILE A 390 -6.67 -0.84 5.72
CA ILE A 390 -6.56 -0.21 7.04
C ILE A 390 -5.58 0.99 7.08
N ASN A 391 -4.64 1.09 6.13
CA ASN A 391 -3.68 2.21 6.01
C ASN A 391 -3.53 2.74 4.59
#